data_AF-A0A3C0U5D8-F1
#
_entry.id   AF-A0A3C0U5D8-F1
#
_cell.length_a   1.000
_cell.length_b   1.000
_cell.length_c   1.000
_cell.angle_alpha   90.00
_cell.angle_beta   90.00
_cell.angle_gamma   90.00
#
_symmetry.space_group_name_H-M   'P 1'
#
loop_
_entity.id
_entity.type
_entity.pdbx_description
1 polymer ?
#
loop_
_entity_poly.entity_id
_entity_poly.type
_entity_poly.pdbx_seq_one_letter_code
_entity_poly.pdbx_strand_id
1 'polypeptide(L)'
;MLANQAFEMKNQKLTVEGPLYSGAAMATSLTVDSESGRATLTMEVKQEDFSGLFETIEGHTDGQSFDFNGVFKTSNGEEFPSNVHFVNNGENLEEFFLIIQ
;
A
#
# COMPACT_ATOMS: atom_id res chain seq x y z
N MET A 1 11.59 24.64 1.84
CA MET A 1 10.21 24.17 1.62
C MET A 1 10.21 22.68 1.87
N LEU A 2 9.42 22.20 2.82
CA LEU A 2 9.12 20.78 2.91
C LEU A 2 8.10 20.53 1.79
N ALA A 3 8.46 19.73 0.79
CA ALA A 3 7.57 19.48 -0.34
C ALA A 3 6.44 18.56 0.13
N ASN A 4 5.20 18.98 -0.09
CA ASN A 4 4.07 18.07 -0.08
C ASN A 4 4.11 17.28 -1.39
N GLN A 5 4.07 15.96 -1.31
CA GLN A 5 3.98 15.06 -2.46
C GLN A 5 2.71 14.23 -2.32
N ALA A 6 1.75 14.48 -3.22
CA ALA A 6 0.57 13.67 -3.40
C ALA A 6 0.58 13.04 -4.80
N PHE A 7 0.33 11.74 -4.88
CA PHE A 7 0.22 11.04 -6.15
C PHE A 7 -0.80 9.90 -6.09
N GLU A 8 -1.35 9.60 -7.28
CA GLU A 8 -2.31 8.53 -7.47
C GLU A 8 -1.80 7.61 -8.57
N MET A 9 -1.90 6.29 -8.36
CA MET A 9 -1.59 5.29 -9.37
C MET A 9 -2.68 4.23 -9.41
N LYS A 10 -2.78 3.56 -10.55
CA LYS A 10 -3.77 2.51 -10.78
C LYS A 10 -3.09 1.28 -11.35
N ASN A 11 -3.68 0.13 -11.10
CA ASN A 11 -3.25 -1.17 -11.64
C ASN A 11 -1.75 -1.44 -11.44
N GLN A 12 -1.28 -1.24 -10.21
CA GLN A 12 0.09 -1.54 -9.82
C GLN A 12 0.18 -2.99 -9.32
N LYS A 13 1.15 -3.75 -9.84
CA LYS A 13 1.38 -5.12 -9.38
C LYS A 13 2.06 -5.07 -8.01
N LEU A 14 1.62 -5.91 -7.10
CA LEU A 14 2.24 -6.10 -5.80
C LEU A 14 2.34 -7.58 -5.45
N THR A 15 3.24 -7.88 -4.52
CA THR A 15 3.29 -9.18 -3.84
C THR A 15 2.61 -9.05 -2.49
N VAL A 16 1.68 -9.95 -2.21
CA VAL A 16 1.05 -10.06 -0.89
C VAL A 16 1.70 -11.23 -0.16
N GLU A 17 2.03 -11.02 1.11
CA GLU A 17 2.58 -12.03 2.00
C GLU A 17 1.72 -12.08 3.26
N GLY A 18 1.17 -13.25 3.59
CA GLY A 18 0.33 -13.36 4.77
C GLY A 18 -0.42 -14.69 4.89
N PRO A 19 -1.04 -14.93 6.05
CA PRO A 19 -1.73 -16.19 6.34
C PRO A 19 -3.00 -16.39 5.51
N LEU A 20 -3.65 -15.29 5.08
CA LEU A 20 -4.88 -15.33 4.28
C LEU A 20 -4.62 -15.58 2.81
N TYR A 21 -3.55 -14.97 2.29
CA TYR A 21 -3.17 -15.02 0.90
C TYR A 21 -1.68 -14.71 0.79
N SER A 22 -0.98 -15.47 -0.06
CA SER A 22 0.42 -15.24 -0.38
C SER A 22 0.62 -15.41 -1.88
N GLY A 23 1.03 -14.35 -2.58
CA GLY A 23 1.17 -14.36 -4.03
C GLY A 23 1.02 -13.00 -4.69
N ALA A 24 0.99 -12.99 -6.02
CA ALA A 24 0.85 -11.76 -6.80
C ALA A 24 -0.61 -11.27 -6.82
N ALA A 25 -0.81 -9.99 -6.54
CA ALA A 25 -2.11 -9.32 -6.62
C ALA A 25 -1.99 -8.02 -7.44
N MET A 26 -3.10 -7.28 -7.53
CA MET A 26 -3.15 -5.97 -8.17
C MET A 26 -3.68 -4.92 -7.20
N ALA A 27 -2.95 -3.83 -7.01
CA ALA A 27 -3.46 -2.61 -6.42
C ALA A 27 -4.23 -1.85 -7.51
N THR A 28 -5.56 -1.93 -7.48
CA THR A 28 -6.42 -1.35 -8.51
C THR A 28 -6.49 0.16 -8.40
N SER A 29 -6.37 0.67 -7.18
CA SER A 29 -6.22 2.09 -6.86
C SER A 29 -5.25 2.24 -5.69
N LEU A 30 -4.37 3.24 -5.77
CA LEU A 30 -3.58 3.70 -4.64
C LEU A 30 -3.48 5.23 -4.66
N THR A 31 -3.62 5.83 -3.49
CA THR A 31 -3.45 7.27 -3.27
C THR A 31 -2.49 7.46 -2.13
N VAL A 32 -1.44 8.23 -2.37
CA VAL A 32 -0.40 8.57 -1.38
C VAL A 32 -0.40 10.08 -1.20
N ASP A 33 -0.41 10.51 0.06
CA ASP A 33 -0.18 11.90 0.44
C ASP A 33 0.98 11.91 1.44
N SER A 34 1.94 12.81 1.26
CA SER A 34 3.09 12.90 2.15
C SER A 34 3.52 14.33 2.39
N GLU A 35 3.85 14.61 3.65
CA GLU A 35 4.32 15.90 4.11
C GLU A 35 5.38 15.72 5.18
N SER A 36 6.54 16.35 4.98
CA SER A 36 7.62 16.39 5.99
C SER A 36 8.08 15.01 6.48
N GLY A 37 8.17 14.04 5.56
CA GLY A 37 8.60 12.66 5.84
C GLY A 37 7.53 11.74 6.43
N ARG A 38 6.34 12.27 6.73
CA ARG A 38 5.16 11.47 7.08
C ARG A 38 4.35 11.20 5.82
N ALA A 39 3.76 10.01 5.71
CA ALA A 39 2.95 9.62 4.58
C ALA A 39 1.66 8.91 5.01
N THR A 40 0.61 9.05 4.21
CA THR A 40 -0.62 8.27 4.30
C THR A 40 -0.83 7.53 2.98
N LEU A 41 -1.39 6.33 3.08
CA LEU A 41 -1.76 5.49 1.96
C LEU A 41 -3.18 4.95 2.16
N THR A 42 -3.97 5.04 1.10
CA THR A 42 -5.19 4.25 0.90
C THR A 42 -5.02 3.44 -0.37
N MET A 43 -5.27 2.13 -0.31
CA MET A 43 -5.04 1.22 -1.44
C MET A 43 -6.12 0.13 -1.51
N GLU A 44 -6.73 -0.02 -2.68
CA GLU A 44 -7.60 -1.17 -2.97
C GLU A 44 -6.80 -2.28 -3.65
N VAL A 45 -6.93 -3.51 -3.13
CA VAL A 45 -6.26 -4.69 -3.67
C VAL A 45 -7.30 -5.68 -4.19
N LYS A 46 -7.01 -6.26 -5.37
CA LYS A 46 -7.87 -7.26 -6.00
C LYS A 46 -7.07 -8.40 -6.62
N GLN A 47 -7.56 -9.60 -6.36
CA GLN A 47 -7.23 -10.89 -6.97
C GLN A 47 -8.50 -11.76 -6.95
N GLU A 48 -8.52 -12.86 -7.70
CA GLU A 48 -9.72 -13.72 -7.90
C GLU A 48 -10.45 -14.05 -6.60
N ASP A 49 -9.74 -14.61 -5.62
CA ASP A 49 -10.30 -15.03 -4.31
C ASP A 49 -9.83 -14.15 -3.13
N PHE A 50 -9.14 -13.05 -3.41
CA PHE A 50 -8.56 -12.17 -2.39
C PHE A 50 -8.75 -10.70 -2.77
N SER A 51 -9.44 -9.94 -1.92
CA SER A 51 -9.65 -8.51 -2.15
C SER A 51 -9.89 -7.76 -0.85
N GLY A 52 -9.56 -6.48 -0.84
CA GLY A 52 -9.73 -5.64 0.32
C GLY A 52 -9.19 -4.23 0.15
N LEU A 53 -9.24 -3.47 1.24
CA LEU A 53 -8.77 -2.10 1.35
C LEU A 53 -7.69 -2.02 2.42
N PHE A 54 -6.54 -1.44 2.09
CA PHE A 54 -5.55 -1.03 3.07
C PHE A 54 -5.74 0.44 3.43
N GLU A 55 -5.75 0.72 4.73
CA GLU A 55 -5.75 2.09 5.28
C GLU A 55 -4.60 2.27 6.26
N THR A 56 -3.83 3.33 6.07
CA THR A 56 -2.66 3.64 6.90
C THR A 56 -3.05 4.13 8.29
N ILE A 57 -2.31 3.66 9.30
CA ILE A 57 -2.28 4.24 10.64
C ILE A 57 -1.06 5.17 10.78
N GLU A 58 0.11 4.71 10.33
CA GLU A 58 1.37 5.45 10.37
C GLU A 58 2.20 5.15 9.13
N GLY A 59 2.73 6.17 8.47
CA GLY A 59 3.58 6.00 7.29
C GLY A 59 4.74 6.98 7.26
N HIS A 60 5.85 6.52 6.69
CA HIS A 60 7.09 7.27 6.58
C HIS A 60 7.64 7.20 5.16
N THR A 61 8.35 8.25 4.77
CA THR A 61 9.04 8.30 3.48
C THR A 61 10.28 9.18 3.52
N ASP A 62 11.26 8.83 2.70
CA ASP A 62 12.41 9.69 2.36
C ASP A 62 12.23 10.42 1.01
N GLY A 63 11.05 10.30 0.38
CA GLY A 63 10.71 10.83 -0.94
C GLY A 63 10.81 9.80 -2.07
N GLN A 64 11.45 8.66 -1.84
CA GLN A 64 11.57 7.57 -2.80
C GLN A 64 11.03 6.25 -2.24
N SER A 65 11.43 5.88 -1.03
CA SER A 65 10.93 4.70 -0.31
C SER A 65 9.76 5.09 0.57
N PHE A 66 8.76 4.20 0.66
CA PHE A 66 7.58 4.40 1.49
C PHE A 66 7.30 3.16 2.30
N ASP A 67 7.07 3.36 3.60
CA ASP A 67 6.76 2.31 4.56
C ASP A 67 5.51 2.71 5.35
N PHE A 68 4.51 1.84 5.35
CA PHE A 68 3.23 2.08 6.01
C PHE A 68 2.89 0.93 6.96
N ASN A 69 2.53 1.28 8.19
CA ASN A 69 1.79 0.44 9.10
C ASN A 69 0.30 0.80 8.98
N GLY A 70 -0.56 -0.20 8.89
CA GLY A 70 -2.00 0.02 8.75
C GLY A 70 -2.85 -1.22 8.99
N VAL A 71 -4.06 -1.16 8.48
CA VAL A 71 -5.03 -2.26 8.55
C VAL A 71 -5.43 -2.63 7.13
N PHE A 72 -5.39 -3.91 6.82
CA PHE A 72 -6.02 -4.46 5.63
C PHE A 72 -7.39 -5.02 6.00
N LYS A 73 -8.44 -4.48 5.39
CA LYS A 73 -9.82 -4.93 5.53
C LYS A 73 -10.23 -5.73 4.31
N THR A 74 -10.45 -7.02 4.48
CA THR A 74 -10.93 -7.91 3.41
C THR A 74 -12.36 -7.55 3.01
N SER A 75 -12.77 -7.97 1.82
CA SER A 75 -14.13 -7.71 1.30
C SER A 75 -15.27 -8.35 2.11
N ASN A 76 -14.99 -9.37 2.92
CA ASN A 76 -15.93 -9.95 3.89
C ASN A 76 -16.00 -9.15 5.21
N GLY A 77 -15.19 -8.11 5.37
CA GLY A 77 -15.19 -7.20 6.51
C GLY A 77 -14.25 -7.55 7.66
N GLU A 78 -13.45 -8.62 7.54
CA GLU A 78 -12.39 -8.94 8.51
C GLU A 78 -11.23 -7.95 8.39
N GLU A 79 -10.59 -7.62 9.51
CA GLU A 79 -9.54 -6.61 9.59
C GLU A 79 -8.27 -7.22 10.16
N PHE A 80 -7.15 -6.96 9.50
CA PHE A 80 -5.84 -7.52 9.84
C PHE A 80 -4.80 -6.41 9.93
N PRO A 81 -3.96 -6.39 10.98
CA PRO A 81 -2.77 -5.55 10.99
C PRO A 81 -1.91 -5.86 9.76
N SER A 82 -1.41 -4.84 9.10
CA SER A 82 -0.69 -5.01 7.84
C SER A 82 0.37 -3.94 7.65
N ASN A 83 1.36 -4.28 6.83
CA ASN A 83 2.41 -3.37 6.41
C ASN A 83 2.39 -3.24 4.88
N VAL A 84 2.67 -2.06 4.37
CA VAL A 84 2.91 -1.84 2.95
C VAL A 84 4.27 -1.20 2.76
N HIS A 85 5.04 -1.73 1.83
CA HIS A 85 6.32 -1.15 1.40
C HIS A 85 6.31 -0.99 -0.12
N PHE A 86 6.87 0.11 -0.63
CA PHE A 86 7.24 0.23 -2.04
C PHE A 86 8.29 1.32 -2.25
N VAL A 87 8.97 1.22 -3.40
CA VAL A 87 9.87 2.24 -3.94
C VAL A 87 9.22 2.91 -5.15
N ASN A 88 9.09 4.24 -5.12
CA ASN A 88 8.57 5.03 -6.23
C ASN A 88 9.71 5.47 -7.15
N ASN A 89 9.75 4.96 -8.39
CA ASN A 89 10.74 5.34 -9.39
C ASN A 89 10.27 6.46 -10.35
N GLY A 90 9.07 7.01 -10.11
CA GLY A 90 8.45 8.08 -10.89
C GLY A 90 7.41 7.61 -11.92
N GLU A 91 7.55 6.40 -12.47
CA GLU A 91 6.60 5.84 -13.43
C GLU A 91 5.84 4.63 -12.89
N ASN A 92 6.49 3.81 -12.07
CA ASN A 92 5.96 2.59 -11.48
C ASN A 92 6.40 2.43 -10.02
N LEU A 93 5.75 1.50 -9.33
CA LEU A 93 6.18 1.06 -8.01
C LEU A 93 7.04 -0.21 -8.14
N GLU A 94 8.22 -0.17 -7.54
CA GLU A 94 9.12 -1.30 -7.38
C GLU A 94 9.08 -1.79 -5.93
N GLU A 95 9.54 -3.03 -5.71
CA GLU A 95 9.58 -3.62 -4.36
C GLU A 95 8.23 -3.49 -3.62
N PHE A 96 7.13 -3.65 -4.36
CA PHE A 96 5.79 -3.39 -3.82
C PHE A 96 5.25 -4.61 -3.09
N PHE A 97 5.21 -4.52 -1.76
CA PHE A 97 4.74 -5.57 -0.85
C PHE A 97 3.57 -5.10 0.00
N LEU A 98 2.60 -6.00 0.21
CA LEU A 98 1.61 -5.94 1.28
C LEU A 98 1.80 -7.15 2.19
N ILE A 99 2.14 -6.92 3.46
CA ILE A 99 2.38 -7.97 4.44
C ILE A 99 1.23 -7.98 5.45
N ILE A 100 0.44 -9.05 5.49
CA ILE A 100 -0.70 -9.25 6.39
C ILE A 100 -0.26 -10.12 7.57
N GLN A 101 -0.61 -9.70 8.79
CA GLN A 101 -0.22 -10.37 10.05
C GLN A 101 -1.33 -11.24 10.63
#